data_AF-A0A0R3L5U5-F1
#
_entry.id   AF-A0A0R3L5U5-F1
#
_cell.length_a   1.000
_cell.length_b   1.000
_cell.length_c   1.000
_cell.angle_alpha   90.00
_cell.angle_beta   90.00
_cell.angle_gamma   90.00
#
_symmetry.space_group_name_H-M   'P 1'
#
loop_
_entity.id
_entity.type
_entity.pdbx_description
1 polymer ?
#
loop_
_entity_poly.entity_id
_entity_poly.type
_entity_poly.pdbx_seq_one_letter_code
_entity_poly.pdbx_strand_id
1 'polypeptide(L)'
;MNTQGQQPGIDMANNFMLMTLFSILADMAEDPDGFRSDVRKALLDLTDDYKLPGISPETAQEARDTAKQIINGILANAKPIKAQ
;
A
#
# COMPACT_ATOMS: atom_id res chain seq x y z
N MET A 1 -21.35 12.30 17.56
CA MET A 1 -20.60 11.11 17.97
C MET A 1 -20.51 10.19 16.76
N ASN A 2 -19.32 10.02 16.20
CA ASN A 2 -18.87 8.82 15.50
C ASN A 2 -17.34 8.89 15.49
N THR A 3 -16.72 7.80 15.91
CA THR A 3 -15.33 7.63 16.32
C THR A 3 -14.33 7.91 15.20
N GLN A 4 -13.92 9.18 15.04
CA GLN A 4 -12.75 9.58 14.23
C GLN A 4 -11.44 9.41 15.01
N GLY A 5 -11.27 8.22 15.57
CA GLY A 5 -10.00 7.73 16.03
C GLY A 5 -9.84 6.38 15.37
N GLN A 6 -9.33 6.38 14.14
CA GLN A 6 -8.74 5.18 13.58
C GLN A 6 -7.72 4.73 14.62
N GLN A 7 -8.00 3.61 15.30
CA GLN A 7 -7.22 3.22 16.46
C GLN A 7 -5.82 2.87 15.94
N PRO A 8 -4.73 3.48 16.48
CA PRO A 8 -3.38 3.25 15.98
C PRO A 8 -3.00 1.76 15.86
N GLY A 9 -3.59 0.91 16.70
CA GLY A 9 -3.41 -0.56 16.63
C GLY A 9 -4.09 -1.23 15.43
N ILE A 10 -5.22 -0.72 14.95
CA ILE A 10 -5.92 -1.24 13.76
C ILE A 10 -5.11 -0.92 12.50
N ASP A 11 -4.55 0.29 12.41
CA ASP A 11 -3.73 0.69 11.25
C ASP A 11 -2.42 -0.11 11.18
N MET A 12 -1.79 -0.40 12.33
CA MET A 12 -0.62 -1.29 12.37
C MET A 12 -0.96 -2.72 11.96
N ALA A 13 -2.09 -3.28 12.43
CA ALA A 13 -2.51 -4.62 12.07
C ALA A 13 -2.80 -4.75 10.55
N ASN A 14 -3.47 -3.75 9.98
CA ASN A 14 -3.76 -3.70 8.55
C ASN A 14 -2.47 -3.59 7.72
N ASN A 15 -1.55 -2.71 8.12
CA ASN A 15 -0.26 -2.58 7.43
C ASN A 15 0.55 -3.88 7.52
N PHE A 16 0.57 -4.53 8.68
CA PHE A 16 1.23 -5.83 8.86
C PHE A 16 0.62 -6.91 7.97
N MET A 17 -0.70 -6.98 7.90
CA MET A 17 -1.41 -7.93 7.05
C MET A 17 -1.08 -7.72 5.56
N LEU A 18 -1.08 -6.47 5.10
CA LEU A 18 -0.73 -6.14 3.71
C LEU A 18 0.74 -6.43 3.40
N MET A 19 1.66 -6.07 4.30
CA MET A 19 3.08 -6.43 4.16
C MET A 19 3.24 -7.95 4.05
N THR A 20 2.60 -8.71 4.94
CA THR A 20 2.66 -10.17 4.96
C THR A 20 2.12 -10.77 3.65
N LEU A 21 0.97 -10.28 3.17
CA LEU A 21 0.38 -10.73 1.91
C LEU A 21 1.33 -10.51 0.73
N PHE A 22 1.88 -9.30 0.57
CA PHE A 22 2.81 -9.02 -0.51
C PHE A 22 4.10 -9.81 -0.40
N SER A 23 4.58 -10.08 0.81
CA SER A 23 5.73 -10.96 1.04
C SER A 23 5.47 -12.39 0.57
N ILE A 24 4.32 -12.99 0.93
CA ILE A 24 3.94 -14.34 0.47
C ILE A 24 3.90 -14.39 -1.05
N LEU A 25 3.23 -13.44 -1.68
CA LEU A 25 3.08 -13.40 -3.14
C LEU A 25 4.41 -13.19 -3.85
N ALA A 26 5.28 -12.33 -3.31
CA ALA A 26 6.62 -12.13 -3.86
C ALA A 26 7.48 -13.39 -3.76
N ASP A 27 7.40 -14.14 -2.66
CA ASP A 27 8.17 -15.39 -2.49
C ASP A 27 7.68 -16.52 -3.42
N MET A 28 6.45 -16.43 -3.92
CA MET A 28 5.91 -17.33 -4.94
C MET A 28 6.33 -16.94 -6.36
N ALA A 29 6.86 -15.72 -6.57
CA ALA A 29 7.31 -15.25 -7.88
C ALA A 29 8.72 -15.75 -8.21
N GLU A 30 9.01 -15.91 -9.50
CA GLU A 30 10.36 -16.27 -9.97
C GLU A 30 11.40 -15.18 -9.66
N ASP A 31 10.97 -13.91 -9.74
CA ASP A 31 11.73 -12.74 -9.31
C ASP A 31 10.93 -11.98 -8.23
N PRO A 32 11.20 -12.23 -6.93
CA PRO A 32 10.51 -11.57 -5.84
C PRO A 32 10.68 -10.05 -5.83
N ASP A 33 11.85 -9.54 -6.21
CA ASP A 33 12.14 -8.10 -6.18
C ASP A 33 11.54 -7.39 -7.38
N GLY A 34 11.58 -8.04 -8.55
CA GLY A 34 10.82 -7.63 -9.74
C GLY A 34 9.32 -7.54 -9.46
N PHE A 35 8.73 -8.58 -8.85
CA PHE A 35 7.32 -8.59 -8.46
C PHE A 35 6.96 -7.39 -7.55
N ARG A 36 7.76 -7.14 -6.50
CA ARG A 36 7.54 -6.00 -5.59
C ARG A 36 7.61 -4.67 -6.33
N SER A 37 8.59 -4.51 -7.23
CA SER A 37 8.73 -3.31 -8.05
C SER A 37 7.53 -3.09 -8.98
N ASP A 38 7.07 -4.15 -9.65
CA ASP A 38 5.96 -4.09 -10.60
C ASP A 38 4.63 -3.79 -9.91
N VAL A 39 4.36 -4.42 -8.77
CA VAL A 39 3.19 -4.11 -7.95
C VAL A 39 3.23 -2.66 -7.46
N ARG A 40 4.40 -2.19 -6.99
CA ARG A 40 4.57 -0.81 -6.58
C ARG A 40 4.24 0.14 -7.72
N LYS A 41 4.78 -0.12 -8.91
CA LYS A 41 4.53 0.68 -10.10
C LYS A 41 3.04 0.70 -10.44
N ALA A 42 2.40 -0.46 -10.52
CA ALA A 42 0.99 -0.56 -10.88
C ALA A 42 0.07 0.21 -9.91
N LEU A 43 0.35 0.17 -8.60
CA LEU A 43 -0.43 0.90 -7.60
C LEU A 43 -0.19 2.42 -7.65
N LEU A 44 1.04 2.86 -7.93
CA LEU A 44 1.35 4.28 -8.12
C LEU A 44 0.70 4.82 -9.39
N ASP A 45 0.82 4.10 -10.51
CA ASP A 45 0.19 4.46 -11.78
C ASP A 45 -1.34 4.53 -11.62
N LEU A 46 -1.96 3.57 -10.93
CA LEU A 46 -3.39 3.63 -10.57
C LEU A 46 -3.71 4.88 -9.73
N THR A 47 -2.87 5.20 -8.76
CA THR A 47 -3.05 6.37 -7.90
C THR A 47 -2.92 7.68 -8.67
N ASP A 48 -2.20 7.72 -9.79
CA ASP A 48 -2.09 8.91 -10.64
C ASP A 48 -3.23 9.00 -11.65
N ASP A 49 -3.62 7.88 -12.26
CA ASP A 49 -4.57 7.87 -13.38
C ASP A 49 -6.04 7.83 -12.94
N TYR A 50 -6.34 7.34 -11.74
CA TYR A 50 -7.72 7.16 -11.32
C TYR A 50 -8.42 8.50 -11.13
N LYS A 51 -9.56 8.68 -11.82
CA LYS A 51 -10.39 9.88 -11.66
C LYS A 51 -11.25 9.75 -10.41
N LEU A 52 -11.25 10.78 -9.57
CA LEU A 52 -12.10 10.88 -8.37
C LEU A 52 -13.26 11.84 -8.65
N PRO A 53 -14.33 11.41 -9.34
CA PRO A 53 -15.44 12.29 -9.70
C PRO A 53 -16.15 12.79 -8.44
N GLY A 54 -16.50 14.07 -8.44
CA GLY A 54 -17.20 14.69 -7.30
C GLY A 54 -16.32 15.02 -6.09
N ILE A 55 -15.01 14.78 -6.18
CA ILE A 55 -14.03 15.18 -5.16
C ILE A 55 -13.31 16.45 -5.63
N SER A 56 -13.07 17.40 -4.72
CA SER A 56 -12.31 18.61 -5.04
C SER A 56 -10.87 18.25 -5.43
N PRO A 57 -10.19 19.05 -6.29
CA PRO A 57 -8.80 18.77 -6.66
C PRO A 57 -7.85 18.68 -5.47
N GLU A 58 -8.06 19.50 -4.44
CA GLU A 58 -7.24 19.52 -3.22
C GLU A 58 -7.39 18.23 -2.42
N THR A 59 -8.63 17.81 -2.10
CA THR A 59 -8.88 16.55 -1.38
C THR A 59 -8.46 15.33 -2.20
N ALA A 60 -8.60 15.39 -3.53
CA ALA A 60 -8.09 14.35 -4.41
C ALA A 60 -6.57 14.26 -4.34
N GLN A 61 -5.86 15.39 -4.30
CA GLN A 61 -4.41 15.43 -4.18
C GLN A 61 -3.94 14.88 -2.83
N GLU A 62 -4.56 15.29 -1.71
CA GLU A 62 -4.26 14.76 -0.38
C GLU A 62 -4.47 13.24 -0.29
N ALA A 63 -5.56 12.74 -0.88
CA ALA A 63 -5.84 11.31 -0.95
C ALA A 63 -4.78 10.56 -1.75
N ARG A 64 -4.33 11.12 -2.89
CA ARG A 64 -3.25 10.54 -3.69
C ARG A 64 -1.93 10.50 -2.93
N ASP A 65 -1.56 11.59 -2.25
CA ASP A 65 -0.31 11.67 -1.51
C ASP A 65 -0.30 10.68 -0.34
N THR A 66 -1.43 10.57 0.37
CA THR A 66 -1.62 9.57 1.44
C THR A 66 -1.49 8.15 0.89
N ALA A 67 -2.15 7.84 -0.24
CA ALA A 67 -2.07 6.52 -0.87
C ALA A 67 -0.62 6.19 -1.30
N LYS A 68 0.09 7.13 -1.92
CA LYS A 68 1.50 6.96 -2.32
C LYS A 68 2.40 6.68 -1.12
N GLN A 69 2.18 7.36 0.01
CA GLN A 69 2.93 7.10 1.24
C GLN A 69 2.68 5.69 1.77
N ILE A 70 1.42 5.24 1.81
CA ILE A 70 1.05 3.89 2.24
C ILE A 70 1.67 2.82 1.33
N ILE A 71 1.55 2.98 0.00
CA ILE A 71 2.13 2.05 -0.99
C ILE A 71 3.64 1.92 -0.78
N ASN A 72 4.34 3.04 -0.66
CA ASN A 72 5.78 3.05 -0.42
C ASN A 72 6.14 2.40 0.92
N GLY A 73 5.38 2.71 1.98
CA GLY A 73 5.61 2.16 3.32
C GLY A 73 5.40 0.64 3.39
N ILE A 74 4.34 0.12 2.76
CA ILE A 74 4.05 -1.31 2.77
C ILE A 74 5.07 -2.07 1.92
N LEU A 75 5.30 -1.65 0.68
CA LEU A 75 6.13 -2.42 -0.25
C LEU A 75 7.63 -2.30 0.03
N ALA A 76 8.12 -1.19 0.61
CA ALA A 76 9.50 -1.09 1.06
C ALA A 76 9.80 -1.99 2.27
N ASN A 77 8.78 -2.28 3.09
CA ASN A 77 8.93 -3.07 4.31
C ASN A 77 8.44 -4.52 4.18
N ALA A 78 7.84 -4.90 3.05
CA ALA A 78 7.45 -6.27 2.73
C ALA A 78 8.70 -7.15 2.48
N LYS A 79 9.30 -7.63 3.57
CA LYS A 79 10.49 -8.50 3.55
C LYS A 79 10.10 -9.94 3.19
N PRO A 80 10.97 -10.70 2.50
CA PRO A 80 10.75 -12.11 2.24
C PRO A 80 10.40 -12.88 3.52
N ILE A 81 9.47 -13.81 3.43
CA ILE A 81 9.27 -14.84 4.45
C ILE A 81 10.40 -15.86 4.28
N LYS A 82 11.64 -15.45 4.53
CA LYS A 82 12.73 -16.42 4.60
C LYS A 82 12.86 -16.96 6.02
N ALA A 83 12.87 -18.29 6.01
CA ALA A 83 12.98 -19.24 7.11
C ALA A 83 14.00 -18.80 8.16
N GLN A 84 13.65 -19.08 9.42
CA GLN A 84 14.62 -19.14 10.51
C GLN A 84 15.79 -20.04 10.13
#